data_AF-A0A369WBU0-F1
#
_entry.id   AF-A0A369WBU0-F1
#
_cell.length_a   1.000
_cell.length_b   1.000
_cell.length_c   1.000
_cell.angle_alpha   90.00
_cell.angle_beta   90.00
_cell.angle_gamma   90.00
#
_symmetry.space_group_name_H-M   'P 1'
#
loop_
_entity.id
_entity.type
_entity.pdbx_description
1 polymer ?
#
loop_
_entity_poly.entity_id
_entity_poly.type
_entity_poly.pdbx_seq_one_letter_code
_entity_poly.pdbx_strand_id
1 'polypeptide(L)'
;MEAPSAKGNIGLAAKIFTGFITLLLVLEAIAASVSVPKYESIFTGFGAKLPFFTEVIVASTFWIWLLPLAALGIIYQRMPKGKSYVLPVLFIFVLGVLYVPAALYGLYLPVWELAEAQA
;
A
#
# COMPACT_ATOMS: atom_id res chain seq x y z
N MET A 1 30.58 27.61 23.22
CA MET A 1 29.41 27.39 22.35
C MET A 1 29.56 26.01 21.75
N GLU A 2 28.95 25.00 22.36
CA GLU A 2 28.95 23.65 21.77
C GLU A 2 28.03 23.66 20.55
N ALA A 3 28.55 23.28 19.39
CA ALA A 3 27.77 23.16 18.18
C ALA A 3 26.67 22.10 18.39
N PRO A 4 25.42 22.33 17.95
CA PRO A 4 24.38 21.33 18.05
C PRO A 4 24.83 20.05 17.35
N SER A 5 24.87 18.96 18.12
CA SER A 5 25.26 17.62 17.64
C SER A 5 24.40 17.22 16.44
N ALA A 6 24.98 17.29 15.24
CA ALA A 6 24.31 16.96 13.98
C ALA A 6 23.68 15.55 13.98
N LYS A 7 24.21 14.63 14.79
CA LYS A 7 23.66 13.28 14.98
C LYS A 7 22.29 13.26 15.65
N GLY A 8 21.99 14.20 16.56
CA GLY A 8 20.70 14.28 17.25
C GLY A 8 19.56 14.69 16.30
N ASN A 9 19.81 15.67 15.44
CA ASN A 9 18.81 16.19 14.50
C ASN A 9 18.48 15.18 13.38
N ILE A 10 19.48 14.44 12.88
CA ILE A 10 19.29 13.41 11.84
C ILE A 10 18.43 12.25 12.38
N GLY A 11 18.65 11.84 13.64
CA GLY A 11 17.87 10.77 14.26
C GLY A 11 16.40 11.13 14.48
N LEU A 12 16.11 12.39 14.82
CA LEU A 12 14.73 12.88 14.97
C LEU A 12 14.03 12.99 13.62
N ALA A 13 14.70 13.57 12.61
CA ALA A 13 14.15 13.69 11.26
C ALA A 13 13.80 12.32 10.64
N ALA A 14 14.68 11.33 10.82
CA ALA A 14 14.43 9.96 10.35
C ALA A 14 13.19 9.34 11.01
N LYS A 15 12.98 9.55 12.31
CA LYS A 15 11.80 9.05 13.03
C LYS A 15 10.51 9.70 12.53
N ILE A 16 10.51 11.03 12.36
CA ILE A 16 9.37 11.77 11.84
C ILE A 16 9.03 11.29 10.43
N PHE A 17 10.04 11.17 9.56
CA PHE A 17 9.86 10.68 8.20
C PHE A 17 9.27 9.26 8.18
N THR A 18 9.83 8.32 8.95
CA THR A 18 9.29 6.95 9.02
C THR A 18 7.87 6.89 9.59
N GLY A 19 7.55 7.72 10.58
CA GLY A 19 6.20 7.81 11.14
C GLY A 19 5.21 8.36 10.13
N PHE A 20 5.60 9.39 9.38
CA PHE A 20 4.77 9.97 8.33
C PHE A 20 4.49 8.97 7.19
N ILE A 21 5.51 8.27 6.68
CA ILE A 21 5.33 7.22 5.67
C ILE A 21 4.42 6.09 6.18
N THR A 22 4.60 5.67 7.43
CA THR A 22 3.75 4.64 8.04
C THR A 22 2.29 5.10 8.09
N LEU A 23 2.04 6.35 8.47
CA LEU A 23 0.69 6.91 8.50
C LEU A 23 0.04 6.93 7.11
N LEU A 24 0.79 7.33 6.07
CA LEU A 24 0.29 7.33 4.70
C LEU A 24 -0.12 5.93 4.24
N LEU A 25 0.71 4.90 4.51
CA LEU A 25 0.39 3.51 4.18
C LEU A 25 -0.87 3.01 4.92
N VAL A 26 -1.07 3.41 6.17
CA VAL A 26 -2.29 3.08 6.93
C VAL A 26 -3.52 3.74 6.31
N LEU A 27 -3.44 5.03 5.97
CA LEU A 27 -4.57 5.75 5.37
C LEU A 27 -4.94 5.18 4.00
N GLU A 28 -3.94 4.85 3.19
CA GLU A 28 -4.11 4.20 1.90
C GLU A 28 -4.78 2.83 2.04
N ALA A 29 -4.32 2.02 3.00
CA ALA A 29 -4.92 0.72 3.32
C ALA A 29 -6.41 0.82 3.66
N ILE A 30 -6.77 1.78 4.51
CA ILE A 30 -8.15 2.04 4.90
C ILE A 30 -8.97 2.48 3.70
N ALA A 31 -8.46 3.44 2.92
CA ALA A 31 -9.15 3.96 1.74
C ALA A 31 -9.43 2.85 0.73
N ALA A 32 -8.42 2.05 0.38
CA ALA A 32 -8.57 0.92 -0.54
C ALA A 32 -9.54 -0.14 0.01
N SER A 33 -9.46 -0.47 1.30
CA SER A 33 -10.38 -1.45 1.93
C SER A 33 -11.84 -1.03 1.90
N VAL A 34 -12.12 0.28 1.95
CA VAL A 34 -13.48 0.82 1.88
C VAL A 34 -13.93 1.05 0.42
N SER A 35 -13.01 1.42 -0.46
CA SER A 35 -13.31 1.75 -1.86
C SER A 35 -13.43 0.53 -2.75
N VAL A 36 -12.50 -0.44 -2.67
CA VAL A 36 -12.43 -1.56 -3.62
C VAL A 36 -13.69 -2.44 -3.63
N PRO A 37 -14.28 -2.84 -2.48
CA PRO A 37 -15.50 -3.66 -2.49
C PRO A 37 -16.68 -2.98 -3.20
N LYS A 38 -16.71 -1.64 -3.25
CA LYS A 38 -17.75 -0.89 -3.96
C LYS A 38 -17.67 -1.06 -5.47
N TYR A 39 -16.51 -1.43 -6.01
CA TYR A 39 -16.36 -1.69 -7.45
C TYR A 39 -16.94 -3.04 -7.84
N GLU A 40 -16.98 -4.03 -6.93
CA GLU A 40 -17.58 -5.34 -7.20
C GLU A 40 -19.08 -5.23 -7.53
N SER A 41 -19.82 -4.41 -6.79
CA SER A 41 -21.25 -4.15 -7.08
C SER A 41 -21.46 -3.41 -8.40
N ILE A 42 -20.52 -2.55 -8.79
CA ILE A 42 -20.53 -1.87 -10.09
C ILE A 42 -20.30 -2.89 -11.22
N PHE A 43 -19.30 -3.76 -11.10
CA PHE A 43 -18.97 -4.75 -12.12
C PHE A 43 -20.04 -5.83 -12.29
N THR A 44 -20.59 -6.34 -11.20
CA THR A 44 -21.72 -7.28 -11.24
C THR A 44 -22.97 -6.66 -11.88
N GLY A 45 -23.17 -5.35 -11.72
CA GLY A 45 -24.23 -4.61 -12.42
C GLY A 45 -24.10 -4.59 -13.95
N PHE A 46 -22.90 -4.80 -14.49
CA PHE A 46 -22.66 -4.92 -15.94
C PHE A 46 -22.92 -6.34 -16.49
N GLY A 47 -23.30 -7.30 -15.64
CA GLY A 47 -23.62 -8.67 -16.06
C GLY A 47 -22.42 -9.51 -16.50
N ALA A 48 -21.20 -8.98 -16.36
CA ALA A 48 -19.96 -9.66 -16.73
C ALA A 48 -19.37 -10.44 -15.55
N LYS A 49 -18.82 -11.62 -15.82
CA LYS A 49 -17.92 -12.29 -14.88
C LYS A 49 -16.66 -11.44 -14.75
N LEU A 50 -16.22 -11.24 -13.51
CA LEU A 50 -14.97 -10.54 -13.24
C LEU A 50 -13.79 -11.36 -13.82
N PRO A 51 -12.84 -10.71 -14.50
CA PRO A 51 -11.57 -11.34 -14.84
C PRO A 51 -10.84 -11.80 -13.59
N PHE A 52 -10.12 -12.92 -13.68
CA PHE A 52 -9.43 -13.54 -12.55
C PHE A 52 -8.53 -12.54 -11.79
N PHE A 53 -7.82 -11.67 -12.51
CA PHE A 53 -6.94 -10.67 -11.89
C PHE A 53 -7.72 -9.63 -11.07
N THR A 54 -8.90 -9.20 -11.54
CA THR A 54 -9.80 -8.30 -10.82
C THR A 54 -10.39 -8.98 -9.59
N GLU A 55 -10.81 -10.25 -9.72
CA GLU A 55 -11.33 -11.04 -8.61
C GLU A 55 -10.29 -11.19 -7.49
N VAL A 56 -9.04 -11.48 -7.86
CA VAL A 56 -7.92 -11.55 -6.91
C VAL A 56 -7.70 -10.19 -6.24
N ILE A 57 -7.71 -9.07 -6.97
CA ILE A 57 -7.55 -7.74 -6.37
C ILE A 57 -8.68 -7.45 -5.38
N VAL A 58 -9.93 -7.64 -5.78
CA VAL A 58 -11.10 -7.38 -4.91
C VAL A 58 -11.05 -8.23 -3.64
N ALA A 59 -10.76 -9.53 -3.77
CA ALA A 59 -10.69 -10.45 -2.64
C ALA A 59 -9.47 -10.22 -1.73
N SER A 60 -8.34 -9.81 -2.30
CA SER A 60 -7.08 -9.64 -1.57
C SER A 60 -6.84 -8.22 -1.06
N THR A 61 -7.64 -7.23 -1.49
CA THR A 61 -7.41 -5.82 -1.16
C THR A 61 -7.24 -5.62 0.33
N PHE A 62 -8.09 -6.18 1.19
CA PHE A 62 -7.93 -5.98 2.63
C PHE A 62 -6.62 -6.59 3.17
N TRP A 63 -6.27 -7.79 2.70
CA TRP A 63 -5.14 -8.57 3.21
C TRP A 63 -3.78 -8.04 2.75
N ILE A 64 -3.72 -7.55 1.52
CA ILE A 64 -2.45 -7.09 0.93
C ILE A 64 -1.93 -5.83 1.61
N TRP A 65 -2.82 -5.03 2.24
CA TRP A 65 -2.45 -3.89 3.06
C TRP A 65 -2.08 -4.24 4.50
N LEU A 66 -2.47 -5.41 5.00
CA LEU A 66 -2.00 -5.89 6.30
C LEU A 66 -0.54 -6.37 6.25
N LEU A 67 -0.07 -6.84 5.10
CA LEU A 67 1.33 -7.25 4.90
C LEU A 67 2.36 -6.14 5.17
N PRO A 68 2.27 -4.93 4.59
CA PRO A 68 3.20 -3.85 4.89
C PRO A 68 3.14 -3.43 6.36
N LEU A 69 1.95 -3.41 6.97
CA LEU A 69 1.78 -3.10 8.40
C LEU A 69 2.40 -4.16 9.32
N ALA A 70 2.20 -5.44 9.02
CA ALA A 70 2.78 -6.55 9.76
C ALA A 70 4.31 -6.56 9.62
N ALA A 71 4.83 -6.32 8.41
CA ALA A 71 6.25 -6.21 8.15
C ALA A 71 6.87 -5.04 8.92
N LEU A 72 6.22 -3.87 8.95
CA LEU A 72 6.64 -2.74 9.77
C LEU A 72 6.66 -3.08 11.26
N GLY A 73 5.61 -3.73 11.78
CA GLY A 73 5.55 -4.20 13.17
C GLY A 73 6.71 -5.12 13.54
N ILE A 74 7.05 -6.08 12.67
CA ILE A 74 8.17 -7.00 12.85
C ILE A 74 9.50 -6.24 12.82
N ILE A 75 9.67 -5.31 11.88
CA ILE A 75 10.87 -4.46 11.77
C ILE A 75 11.08 -3.67 13.05
N TYR A 76 10.02 -3.03 13.58
CA TYR A 76 10.11 -2.27 14.83
C TYR A 76 10.43 -3.15 16.05
N GLN A 77 9.88 -4.37 16.12
CA GLN A 77 10.10 -5.28 17.24
C GLN A 77 11.47 -5.96 17.22
N ARG A 78 11.98 -6.35 16.05
CA ARG A 78 13.15 -7.22 15.92
C ARG A 78 14.44 -6.52 15.53
N MET A 79 14.42 -5.23 15.16
CA MET A 79 15.66 -4.56 14.77
C MET A 79 16.55 -4.27 16.00
N PRO A 80 17.86 -4.61 15.92
CA PRO A 80 18.81 -4.27 16.96
C PRO A 80 18.92 -2.76 17.17
N LYS A 81 19.00 -2.33 18.44
CA LYS A 81 19.26 -0.93 18.80
C LYS A 81 20.54 -0.45 18.10
N GLY A 82 20.43 0.60 17.29
CA GLY A 82 21.55 1.20 16.54
C GLY A 82 21.59 0.89 15.04
N LYS A 83 20.71 0.04 14.51
CA LYS A 83 20.52 -0.12 13.05
C LYS A 83 19.41 0.82 12.53
N SER A 84 19.57 1.27 11.28
CA SER A 84 18.61 2.18 10.64
C SER A 84 17.39 1.41 10.13
N TYR A 85 16.19 1.88 10.48
CA TYR A 85 14.90 1.37 10.03
C TYR A 85 14.51 1.89 8.64
N VAL A 86 15.26 2.84 8.09
CA VAL A 86 14.88 3.58 6.88
C VAL A 86 14.77 2.68 5.65
N LEU A 87 15.78 1.82 5.40
CA LEU A 87 15.81 0.99 4.19
C LEU A 87 14.63 0.01 4.09
N PRO A 88 14.29 -0.81 5.12
CA PRO A 88 13.17 -1.72 5.01
C PRO A 88 11.80 -1.01 5.01
N VAL A 89 11.66 0.12 5.72
CA VAL A 89 10.45 0.97 5.63
C VAL A 89 10.27 1.48 4.21
N LEU A 90 11.36 1.94 3.58
CA LEU A 90 11.33 2.47 2.21
C LEU A 90 11.07 1.36 1.18
N PHE A 91 11.61 0.16 1.39
CA PHE A 91 11.30 -1.01 0.56
C PHE A 91 9.81 -1.37 0.62
N ILE A 92 9.22 -1.42 1.81
CA ILE A 92 7.79 -1.67 2.01
C ILE A 92 6.96 -0.57 1.35
N PHE A 93 7.36 0.68 1.51
CA PHE A 93 6.69 1.82 0.87
C PHE A 93 6.70 1.70 -0.65
N VAL A 94 7.83 1.37 -1.26
CA VAL A 94 7.93 1.16 -2.71
C VAL A 94 7.00 0.03 -3.17
N LEU A 95 6.92 -1.08 -2.44
CA LEU A 95 5.97 -2.15 -2.76
C LEU A 95 4.50 -1.70 -2.65
N GLY A 96 4.16 -0.90 -1.64
CA GLY A 96 2.82 -0.29 -1.50
C GLY A 96 2.50 0.62 -2.68
N VAL A 97 3.42 1.52 -3.04
CA VAL A 97 3.26 2.42 -4.19
C VAL A 97 3.13 1.66 -5.50
N LEU A 98 3.87 0.56 -5.70
CA LEU A 98 3.77 -0.29 -6.88
C LEU A 98 2.48 -1.12 -6.93
N TYR A 99 1.86 -1.38 -5.78
CA TYR A 99 0.57 -2.06 -5.74
C TYR A 99 -0.55 -1.17 -6.29
N VAL A 100 -0.50 0.15 -6.08
CA VAL A 100 -1.50 1.09 -6.61
C VAL A 100 -1.72 0.98 -8.13
N PRO A 101 -0.70 1.10 -8.99
CA PRO A 101 -0.89 0.97 -10.43
C PRO A 101 -1.33 -0.45 -10.83
N ALA A 102 -0.89 -1.49 -10.12
CA ALA A 102 -1.36 -2.86 -10.36
C ALA A 102 -2.86 -3.02 -10.04
N ALA A 103 -3.31 -2.45 -8.93
CA ALA A 103 -4.71 -2.42 -8.53
C ALA A 103 -5.56 -1.61 -9.53
N LEU A 104 -5.08 -0.43 -9.95
CA LEU A 104 -5.74 0.38 -10.96
C LEU A 104 -5.87 -0.37 -12.29
N TYR A 105 -4.80 -1.01 -12.75
CA TYR A 105 -4.82 -1.82 -13.98
C TYR A 105 -5.86 -2.94 -13.88
N GLY A 106 -5.86 -3.70 -12.77
CA GLY A 106 -6.78 -4.81 -12.62
C GLY A 106 -8.23 -4.39 -12.40
N LEU A 107 -8.50 -3.22 -11.80
CA LEU A 107 -9.84 -2.65 -11.72
C LEU A 107 -10.30 -2.08 -13.08
N TYR A 108 -9.37 -1.67 -13.96
CA TYR A 108 -9.72 -1.17 -15.29
C TYR A 108 -9.91 -2.28 -16.33
N LEU A 109 -9.31 -3.46 -16.09
CA LEU A 109 -9.38 -4.62 -16.99
C LEU A 109 -10.82 -5.00 -17.41
N PRO A 110 -11.82 -5.12 -16.52
CA PRO A 110 -13.19 -5.48 -16.92
C PRO A 110 -13.82 -4.44 -17.84
N VAL A 111 -13.48 -3.16 -17.66
CA VAL A 111 -14.00 -2.07 -18.49
C VAL A 111 -13.45 -2.19 -19.92
N TRP A 112 -12.17 -2.55 -20.05
CA TRP A 112 -11.55 -2.77 -21.35
C TRP A 112 -12.17 -3.95 -22.09
N GLU A 113 -12.34 -5.10 -21.41
CA GLU A 113 -12.97 -6.29 -21.99
C GLU A 113 -14.43 -6.03 -22.42
N LEU A 114 -15.18 -5.25 -21.62
CA LEU A 114 -16.54 -4.83 -21.98
C LEU A 114 -16.56 -3.94 -23.23
N ALA A 115 -15.59 -3.03 -23.38
CA ALA A 115 -15.48 -2.16 -24.55
C ALA A 115 -15.15 -2.96 -25.82
N GLU A 116 -14.22 -3.93 -25.74
CA GLU A 116 -13.88 -4.81 -26.86
C GLU A 116 -15.05 -5.71 -27.27
N ALA A 117 -15.86 -6.18 -26.32
CA ALA A 117 -17.03 -7.01 -26.61
C ALA A 117 -18.17 -6.24 -27.32
N GLN A 118 -18.15 -4.90 -27.27
CA GLN A 118 -19.15 -4.03 -27.91
C GLN A 118 -18.66 -3.36 -29.22
N ALA A 119 -17.38 -3.55 -29.58
CA ALA A 119 -16.75 -3.02 -30.80
C ALA A 119 -16.84 -4.02 -31.97
#